data_AF-A0A6C0JWB7-F1
#
_entry.id   AF-A0A6C0JWB7-F1
#
_cell.length_a   1.000
_cell.length_b   1.000
_cell.length_c   1.000
_cell.angle_alpha   90.00
_cell.angle_beta   90.00
_cell.angle_gamma   90.00
#
_symmetry.space_group_name_H-M   'P 1'
#
loop_
_entity.id
_entity.type
_entity.pdbx_description
1 polymer ?
#
loop_
_entity_poly.entity_id
_entity_poly.type
_entity_poly.pdbx_seq_one_letter_code
_entity_poly.pdbx_strand_id
1 'polypeptide(L)'
;MNNICMEYILLNMFSNGVELTTAYPTIVDKPKSIYGYQTHNLYKDYPPMMSDGRVIVASWQPESVVNDNLVKMAGVTSNWQYRQYLTHNANIIMRQDMAETMNDIGYIARYAEAPKTPYTPPYTYKSYLDKTNVYGYEQSDLKDLYFSKEELNARKVSPAITQDQLIARSKFM
;
A
#
# COMPACT_ATOMS: atom_id res chain seq x y z
N MET A 1 -41.50 -45.57 15.10
CA MET A 1 -41.82 -44.32 14.39
C MET A 1 -40.77 -43.29 14.78
N ASN A 2 -39.92 -42.95 13.80
CA ASN A 2 -39.20 -41.70 13.56
C ASN A 2 -38.71 -40.87 14.77
N ASN A 3 -37.39 -40.78 14.92
CA ASN A 3 -36.61 -39.52 15.05
C ASN A 3 -35.29 -39.69 15.82
N ILE A 4 -34.28 -40.34 15.23
CA ILE A 4 -32.88 -40.23 15.71
C ILE A 4 -31.89 -40.06 14.53
N CYS A 5 -32.37 -39.74 13.33
CA CYS A 5 -31.61 -39.92 12.08
C CYS A 5 -30.85 -38.67 11.56
N MET A 6 -30.58 -37.63 12.35
CA MET A 6 -29.85 -36.44 11.83
C MET A 6 -28.77 -35.82 12.73
N GLU A 7 -28.72 -36.10 14.04
CA GLU A 7 -27.68 -35.50 14.90
C GLU A 7 -26.39 -36.35 15.01
N TYR A 8 -26.45 -37.66 14.78
CA TYR A 8 -25.27 -38.54 14.93
C TYR A 8 -24.41 -38.72 13.68
N ILE A 9 -24.82 -38.18 12.53
CA ILE A 9 -24.06 -38.31 11.27
C ILE A 9 -23.10 -37.12 11.06
N LEU A 10 -23.37 -35.95 11.67
CA LEU A 10 -22.52 -34.77 11.51
C LEU A 10 -21.31 -34.72 12.47
N LEU A 11 -21.31 -35.52 13.55
CA LEU A 11 -20.22 -35.51 14.54
C LEU A 11 -19.01 -36.40 14.14
N ASN A 12 -19.16 -37.28 13.15
CA ASN A 12 -18.10 -38.23 12.75
C ASN A 12 -17.41 -37.91 11.41
N MET A 13 -17.64 -36.73 10.82
CA MET A 13 -17.09 -36.41 9.49
C MET A 13 -15.81 -35.55 9.47
N PHE A 14 -15.35 -35.02 10.60
CA PHE A 14 -14.16 -34.15 10.61
C PHE A 14 -13.31 -34.30 11.88
N SER A 15 -12.71 -35.47 12.09
CA SER A 15 -11.46 -35.53 12.88
C SER A 15 -10.69 -36.83 12.63
N ASN A 16 -10.25 -37.04 11.39
CA ASN A 16 -9.08 -37.87 11.18
C ASN A 16 -7.88 -36.94 11.24
N GLY A 17 -7.10 -37.02 12.32
CA GLY A 17 -5.86 -36.28 12.46
C GLY A 17 -4.89 -36.72 11.37
N VAL A 18 -4.64 -35.83 10.40
CA VAL A 18 -3.61 -36.04 9.38
C VAL A 18 -2.26 -35.69 10.01
N GLU A 19 -1.22 -36.46 9.74
CA GLU A 19 0.13 -36.14 10.22
C GLU A 19 0.53 -34.72 9.79
N LEU A 20 1.22 -33.98 10.68
CA LEU A 20 1.65 -32.58 10.45
C LEU A 20 2.38 -32.38 9.12
N THR A 21 3.06 -33.42 8.63
CA THR A 21 3.78 -33.47 7.36
C THR A 21 2.88 -33.38 6.12
N THR A 22 1.59 -33.68 6.27
CA THR A 22 0.57 -33.73 5.21
C THR A 22 -0.60 -32.78 5.45
N ALA A 23 -0.63 -32.08 6.58
CA ALA A 23 -1.71 -31.16 6.96
C ALA A 23 -1.78 -29.91 6.07
N TYR A 24 -0.66 -29.52 5.45
CA TYR A 24 -0.60 -28.41 4.51
C TYR A 24 -0.27 -28.94 3.11
N PRO A 25 -0.93 -28.43 2.05
CA PRO A 25 -0.56 -28.80 0.70
C PRO A 25 0.91 -28.46 0.48
N THR A 26 1.68 -29.42 -0.04
CA THR A 26 3.08 -29.20 -0.42
C THR A 26 3.13 -28.01 -1.37
N ILE A 27 3.83 -26.95 -0.99
CA ILE A 27 4.04 -25.80 -1.86
C ILE A 27 4.89 -26.32 -3.02
N VAL A 28 4.25 -26.63 -4.14
CA VAL A 28 4.95 -26.90 -5.40
C VAL A 28 5.73 -25.61 -5.69
N ASP A 29 7.05 -25.73 -5.88
CA ASP A 29 7.91 -24.60 -6.20
C ASP A 29 7.28 -23.80 -7.34
N LYS A 30 6.78 -22.61 -7.02
CA LYS A 30 6.16 -21.75 -8.02
C LYS A 30 7.23 -21.39 -9.05
N PRO A 31 6.90 -21.39 -10.36
CA PRO A 31 7.88 -21.04 -11.36
C PRO A 31 8.41 -19.64 -11.08
N LYS A 32 9.74 -19.53 -11.01
CA LYS A 32 10.43 -18.26 -10.82
C LYS A 32 10.03 -17.31 -11.94
N SER A 33 9.68 -16.06 -11.63
CA SER A 33 9.35 -15.09 -12.67
C SER A 33 10.54 -14.90 -13.61
N ILE A 34 10.25 -14.98 -14.91
CA ILE A 34 11.23 -14.89 -16.01
C ILE A 34 11.43 -13.47 -16.52
N TYR A 35 10.64 -12.51 -16.02
CA TYR A 35 10.69 -11.10 -16.43
C TYR A 35 11.33 -10.25 -15.32
N GLY A 36 12.20 -9.32 -15.74
CA GLY A 36 13.17 -8.63 -14.90
C GLY A 36 12.61 -7.90 -13.66
N TYR A 37 13.46 -7.92 -12.64
CA TYR A 37 13.47 -7.22 -11.35
C TYR A 37 12.14 -6.74 -10.75
N GLN A 38 11.82 -7.35 -9.61
CA GLN A 38 10.98 -6.84 -8.51
C GLN A 38 9.46 -6.87 -8.65
N THR A 39 8.89 -7.48 -9.68
CA THR A 39 7.46 -7.81 -9.66
C THR A 39 7.26 -9.27 -9.23
N HIS A 40 6.55 -9.49 -8.11
CA HIS A 40 5.97 -10.80 -7.76
C HIS A 40 4.79 -11.13 -8.70
N ASN A 41 4.97 -10.95 -10.00
CA ASN A 41 3.92 -11.15 -10.98
C ASN A 41 4.11 -12.49 -11.69
N LEU A 42 3.15 -13.40 -11.48
CA LEU A 42 3.11 -14.71 -12.14
C LEU A 42 2.53 -14.61 -13.56
N TYR A 43 1.68 -13.61 -13.82
CA TYR A 43 0.91 -13.51 -15.06
C TYR A 43 1.28 -12.23 -15.83
N LYS A 44 1.78 -12.41 -17.06
CA LYS A 44 2.30 -11.34 -17.91
C LYS A 44 1.27 -10.26 -18.26
N ASP A 45 0.05 -10.68 -18.59
CA ASP A 45 -1.00 -9.79 -19.13
C ASP A 45 -1.93 -9.22 -18.05
N TYR A 46 -1.60 -9.45 -16.78
CA TYR A 46 -2.38 -8.98 -15.64
C TYR A 46 -1.52 -8.10 -14.74
N PRO A 47 -2.10 -7.04 -14.14
CA PRO A 47 -1.37 -6.22 -13.19
C PRO A 47 -0.99 -7.07 -11.96
N PRO A 48 0.23 -6.89 -11.41
CA PRO A 48 0.65 -7.61 -10.23
C PRO A 48 -0.30 -7.41 -9.04
N MET A 49 -0.64 -8.51 -8.36
CA MET A 49 -1.51 -8.50 -7.18
C MET A 49 -0.74 -8.08 -5.91
N MET A 50 -0.36 -6.81 -5.79
CA MET A 50 0.27 -6.27 -4.58
C MET A 50 -0.58 -5.13 -3.99
N SER A 51 -0.77 -5.13 -2.67
CA SER A 51 -1.58 -4.15 -1.96
C SER A 51 -0.89 -2.81 -1.73
N ASP A 52 0.45 -2.75 -1.83
CA ASP A 52 1.21 -1.54 -1.49
C ASP A 52 1.53 -0.62 -2.68
N GLY A 53 0.93 -0.88 -3.84
CA GLY A 53 0.97 0.03 -4.97
C GLY A 53 2.31 0.09 -5.72
N ARG A 54 3.32 -0.71 -5.37
CA ARG A 54 4.59 -0.85 -6.13
C ARG A 54 4.45 -1.59 -7.47
N VAL A 55 3.30 -1.43 -8.10
CA VAL A 55 2.81 -2.10 -9.32
C VAL A 55 2.63 -1.11 -10.48
N ILE A 56 3.08 0.13 -10.31
CA ILE A 56 3.33 1.02 -11.43
C ILE A 56 4.79 0.84 -11.80
N VAL A 57 5.00 0.22 -12.96
CA VAL A 57 6.18 0.31 -13.84
C VAL A 57 7.28 1.22 -13.28
N ALA A 58 8.10 0.74 -12.36
CA ALA A 58 9.37 1.38 -12.09
C ALA A 58 10.28 1.01 -13.26
N SER A 59 10.05 1.65 -14.40
CA SER A 59 10.96 1.61 -15.55
C SER A 59 12.30 2.26 -15.24
N TRP A 60 12.49 2.75 -14.01
CA TRP A 60 13.72 3.30 -13.47
C TRP A 60 14.94 2.54 -14.00
N GLN A 61 15.56 3.14 -15.02
CA GLN A 61 16.84 2.72 -15.54
C GLN A 61 17.89 3.54 -14.80
N PRO A 62 19.05 2.96 -14.46
CA PRO A 62 20.13 3.76 -13.92
C PRO A 62 20.55 4.82 -14.95
N GLU A 63 20.72 6.06 -14.48
CA GLU A 63 21.14 7.22 -15.27
C GLU A 63 22.39 6.96 -16.12
N SER A 64 23.29 6.10 -15.65
CA SER A 64 24.47 5.69 -16.43
C SER A 64 24.11 4.98 -17.74
N VAL A 65 23.09 4.11 -17.73
CA VAL A 65 22.63 3.38 -18.91
C VAL A 65 21.89 4.32 -19.87
N VAL A 66 21.11 5.26 -19.33
CA VAL A 66 20.44 6.31 -20.12
C VAL A 66 21.47 7.20 -20.81
N ASN A 67 22.48 7.65 -20.06
CA ASN A 67 23.57 8.46 -20.60
C ASN A 67 24.39 7.71 -21.67
N ASP A 68 24.72 6.43 -21.45
CA ASP A 68 25.44 5.62 -22.42
C ASP A 68 24.66 5.48 -23.73
N ASN A 69 23.33 5.32 -23.65
CA ASN A 69 22.46 5.29 -24.82
C ASN A 69 22.39 6.66 -25.49
N LEU A 70 22.29 7.75 -24.72
CA LEU A 70 22.31 9.12 -25.24
C LEU A 70 23.60 9.40 -26.02
N VAL A 71 24.76 9.02 -25.46
CA VAL A 71 26.07 9.19 -26.12
C VAL A 71 26.13 8.40 -27.43
N LYS A 72 25.64 7.14 -27.43
CA LYS A 72 25.59 6.30 -28.64
C LYS A 72 24.63 6.86 -29.70
N MET A 73 23.44 7.29 -29.30
CA MET A 73 22.41 7.84 -30.19
C MET A 73 22.82 9.18 -30.78
N ALA A 74 23.48 10.04 -30.00
CA ALA A 74 23.99 11.33 -30.44
C ALA A 74 25.29 11.22 -31.25
N GLY A 75 25.89 10.02 -31.36
CA GLY A 75 27.16 9.80 -32.07
C GLY A 75 28.34 10.56 -31.44
N VAL A 76 28.31 10.78 -30.13
CA VAL A 76 29.35 11.52 -29.42
C VAL A 76 30.57 10.62 -29.23
N THR A 77 31.69 10.99 -29.84
CA THR A 77 32.93 10.20 -29.81
C THR A 77 34.00 10.77 -28.88
N SER A 78 33.90 12.07 -28.55
CA SER A 78 34.90 12.77 -27.75
C SER A 78 34.30 13.57 -26.61
N ASN A 79 35.09 13.76 -25.54
CA ASN A 79 34.68 14.52 -24.36
C ASN A 79 34.30 15.98 -24.68
N TRP A 80 34.90 16.57 -25.71
CA TRP A 80 34.55 17.91 -26.13
C TRP A 80 33.17 17.97 -26.79
N GLN A 81 32.88 17.02 -27.70
CA GLN A 81 31.56 16.88 -28.33
C GLN A 81 30.48 16.62 -27.27
N TYR A 82 30.79 15.83 -26.24
CA TYR A 82 29.86 15.57 -25.14
C TYR A 82 29.48 16.86 -24.41
N ARG A 83 30.46 17.68 -24.01
CA ARG A 83 30.20 18.97 -23.35
C ARG A 83 29.44 19.93 -24.27
N GLN A 84 29.77 19.97 -25.55
CA GLN A 84 29.05 20.78 -26.53
C GLN A 84 27.59 20.33 -26.67
N TYR A 85 27.33 19.03 -26.75
CA TYR A 85 25.99 18.46 -26.85
C TYR A 85 25.16 18.80 -25.61
N LEU A 86 25.70 18.59 -24.40
CA LEU A 86 25.00 18.90 -23.16
C LEU A 86 24.68 20.39 -23.05
N THR A 87 25.61 21.28 -23.41
CA THR A 87 25.38 22.73 -23.36
C THR A 87 24.35 23.21 -24.37
N HIS A 88 24.35 22.66 -25.59
CA HIS A 88 23.37 23.05 -26.61
C HIS A 88 21.97 22.49 -26.34
N ASN A 89 21.88 21.31 -25.73
CA ASN A 89 20.61 20.61 -25.48
C ASN A 89 20.15 20.67 -24.02
N ALA A 90 20.83 21.43 -23.16
CA ALA A 90 20.58 21.48 -21.71
C ALA A 90 19.10 21.67 -21.36
N ASN A 91 18.44 22.63 -22.02
CA ASN A 91 17.04 22.95 -21.76
C ASN A 91 16.09 21.80 -22.13
N ILE A 92 16.43 21.00 -23.14
CA ILE A 92 15.61 19.87 -23.58
C ILE A 92 15.80 18.70 -22.61
N ILE A 93 17.05 18.40 -22.26
CA ILE A 93 17.42 17.34 -21.30
C ILE A 93 16.71 17.60 -19.96
N MET A 94 16.85 18.80 -19.39
CA MET A 94 16.21 19.16 -18.13
C MET A 94 14.68 19.00 -18.16
N ARG A 95 14.03 19.32 -19.28
CA ARG A 95 12.57 19.15 -19.43
C ARG A 95 12.16 17.69 -19.52
N GLN A 96 12.96 16.88 -20.19
CA GLN A 96 12.72 15.45 -20.34
C GLN A 96 12.91 14.72 -19.01
N ASP A 97 14.02 14.96 -18.33
CA ASP A 97 14.32 14.39 -17.01
C ASP A 97 13.23 14.75 -15.99
N MET A 98 12.75 16.01 -16.05
CA MET A 98 11.63 16.47 -15.23
C MET A 98 10.34 15.70 -15.56
N ALA A 99 10.01 15.50 -16.83
CA ALA A 99 8.80 14.78 -17.24
C ALA A 99 8.85 13.29 -16.84
N GLU A 100 10.00 12.65 -16.96
CA GLU A 100 10.23 11.26 -16.54
C GLU A 100 10.11 11.14 -15.02
N THR A 101 10.78 12.02 -14.26
CA THR A 101 10.67 12.05 -12.79
C THR A 101 9.24 12.30 -12.35
N MET A 102 8.52 13.21 -13.00
CA MET A 102 7.11 13.51 -12.74
C MET A 102 6.22 12.30 -12.98
N ASN A 103 6.51 11.47 -14.00
CA ASN A 103 5.81 10.21 -14.23
C ASN A 103 6.07 9.22 -13.08
N ASP A 104 7.33 9.04 -12.70
CA ASP A 104 7.76 8.11 -11.66
C ASP A 104 7.13 8.42 -10.29
N ILE A 105 7.00 9.70 -9.94
CA ILE A 105 6.36 10.13 -8.67
C ILE A 105 4.82 10.22 -8.77
N GLY A 106 4.22 9.86 -9.91
CA GLY A 106 2.77 9.92 -10.14
C GLY A 106 2.20 11.34 -10.29
N TYR A 107 3.04 12.31 -10.66
CA TYR A 107 2.71 13.72 -10.76
C TYR A 107 2.50 14.18 -12.21
N ILE A 108 1.35 13.84 -12.81
CA ILE A 108 1.16 13.93 -14.27
C ILE A 108 0.72 15.32 -14.78
N ALA A 109 0.14 16.21 -13.97
CA ALA A 109 -0.19 17.56 -14.43
C ALA A 109 -0.49 18.55 -13.28
N ARG A 110 0.21 19.70 -13.23
CA ARG A 110 -0.24 20.89 -12.48
C ARG A 110 -1.34 21.69 -13.21
N TYR A 111 -1.58 21.39 -14.47
CA TYR A 111 -2.46 22.18 -15.35
C TYR A 111 -3.88 21.62 -15.47
N ALA A 112 -4.37 20.90 -14.46
CA ALA A 112 -5.81 20.86 -14.28
C ALA A 112 -6.22 22.30 -13.95
N GLU A 113 -7.00 22.96 -14.81
CA GLU A 113 -7.60 24.23 -14.44
C GLU A 113 -8.25 24.04 -13.07
N ALA A 114 -7.98 24.97 -12.15
CA ALA A 114 -8.59 24.92 -10.84
C ALA A 114 -10.10 24.75 -11.05
N PRO A 115 -10.72 23.73 -10.43
CA PRO A 115 -12.12 23.44 -10.68
C PRO A 115 -12.90 24.73 -10.40
N LYS A 116 -13.75 25.15 -11.36
CA LYS A 116 -14.58 26.36 -11.25
C LYS A 116 -15.59 26.31 -10.09
N THR A 117 -15.61 25.21 -9.34
CA THR A 117 -16.43 25.04 -8.16
C THR A 117 -15.91 25.90 -7.01
N PRO A 118 -16.78 26.60 -6.27
CA PRO A 118 -16.36 27.32 -5.07
C PRO A 118 -15.69 26.35 -4.09
N TYR A 119 -14.58 26.77 -3.50
CA TYR A 119 -13.87 26.01 -2.48
C TYR A 119 -14.81 25.76 -1.29
N THR A 120 -15.19 24.51 -1.09
CA THR A 120 -15.91 24.07 0.12
C THR A 120 -14.88 23.45 1.06
N PRO A 121 -14.63 24.06 2.23
CA PRO A 121 -13.66 23.49 3.17
C PRO A 121 -14.14 22.11 3.63
N PRO A 122 -13.23 21.15 3.84
CA PRO A 122 -13.59 19.83 4.33
C PRO A 122 -14.24 19.93 5.72
N TYR A 123 -15.19 19.04 5.99
CA TYR A 123 -15.82 18.96 7.30
C TYR A 123 -14.82 18.51 8.37
N THR A 124 -14.77 19.23 9.48
CA THR A 124 -13.96 18.90 10.65
C THR A 124 -14.85 18.30 11.75
N TYR A 125 -14.53 17.07 12.17
CA TYR A 125 -15.21 16.40 13.28
C TYR A 125 -14.83 17.05 14.60
N LYS A 126 -15.80 17.18 15.52
CA LYS A 126 -15.58 17.87 16.81
C LYS A 126 -14.89 16.98 17.84
N SER A 127 -15.03 15.67 17.72
CA SER A 127 -14.47 14.70 18.66
C SER A 127 -14.30 13.32 18.00
N TYR A 128 -13.53 12.43 18.63
CA TYR A 128 -13.41 11.03 18.19
C TYR A 128 -14.73 10.25 18.24
N LEU A 129 -15.74 10.73 18.97
CA LEU A 129 -17.06 10.11 19.07
C LEU A 129 -18.09 10.71 18.09
N ASP A 130 -17.67 11.68 17.28
CA ASP A 130 -18.52 12.39 16.35
C ASP A 130 -18.78 11.53 15.10
N LYS A 131 -20.03 11.09 14.93
CA LYS A 131 -20.47 10.19 13.85
C LYS A 131 -21.33 10.91 12.80
N THR A 132 -21.19 12.23 12.68
CA THR A 132 -21.96 13.01 11.70
C THR A 132 -21.56 12.66 10.27
N ASN A 133 -22.52 12.15 9.50
CA ASN A 133 -22.33 11.90 8.07
C ASN A 133 -22.64 13.19 7.30
N VAL A 134 -21.60 13.85 6.78
CA VAL A 134 -21.73 15.02 5.91
C VAL A 134 -22.04 14.65 4.46
N TYR A 135 -22.44 15.64 3.67
CA TYR A 135 -22.65 15.47 2.24
C TYR A 135 -21.38 14.92 1.57
N GLY A 136 -21.53 13.84 0.78
CA GLY A 136 -20.39 13.12 0.17
C GLY A 136 -19.66 12.17 1.12
N TYR A 137 -20.24 11.83 2.28
CA TYR A 137 -19.67 10.80 3.15
C TYR A 137 -19.76 9.44 2.47
N GLU A 138 -18.59 8.89 2.11
CA GLU A 138 -18.45 7.52 1.65
C GLU A 138 -17.97 6.63 2.81
N GLN A 139 -18.60 5.45 2.95
CA GLN A 139 -18.22 4.42 3.92
C GLN A 139 -17.30 3.39 3.25
N SER A 140 -16.26 2.96 3.96
CA SER A 140 -15.37 1.89 3.51
C SER A 140 -14.85 1.09 4.70
N ASP A 141 -14.60 -0.20 4.48
CA ASP A 141 -14.13 -1.11 5.53
C ASP A 141 -12.83 -0.61 6.19
N LEU A 142 -11.92 -0.04 5.39
CA LEU A 142 -10.66 0.52 5.88
C LEU A 142 -10.90 1.77 6.74
N LYS A 143 -11.87 2.60 6.37
CA LYS A 143 -12.23 3.82 7.12
C LYS A 143 -12.87 3.46 8.45
N ASP A 144 -13.78 2.49 8.45
CA ASP A 144 -14.44 2.00 9.66
C ASP A 144 -13.43 1.38 10.63
N LEU A 145 -12.49 0.59 10.11
CA LEU A 145 -11.39 0.02 10.89
C LEU A 145 -10.48 1.09 11.49
N TYR A 146 -10.15 2.14 10.71
CA TYR A 146 -9.36 3.27 11.21
C TYR A 146 -10.10 4.03 12.32
N PHE A 147 -11.35 4.42 12.10
CA PHE A 147 -12.14 5.14 13.11
C PHE A 147 -12.31 4.33 14.39
N SER A 148 -12.56 3.02 14.29
CA SER A 148 -12.65 2.15 15.46
C SER A 148 -11.36 2.12 16.29
N LYS A 149 -10.19 2.12 15.63
CA LYS A 149 -8.88 2.19 16.31
C LYS A 149 -8.69 3.52 17.04
N GLU A 150 -9.01 4.63 16.38
CA GLU A 150 -8.89 5.96 16.98
C GLU A 150 -9.87 6.15 18.15
N GLU A 151 -11.12 5.70 18.01
CA GLU A 151 -12.11 5.69 19.09
C GLU A 151 -11.61 4.90 20.31
N LEU A 152 -11.05 3.70 20.09
CA LEU A 152 -10.50 2.87 21.16
C LEU A 152 -9.30 3.54 21.81
N ASN A 153 -8.41 4.15 21.01
CA ASN A 153 -7.21 4.80 21.50
C ASN A 153 -7.55 6.03 22.37
N ALA A 154 -8.54 6.83 21.96
CA ALA A 154 -9.04 7.96 22.72
C ALA A 154 -9.68 7.55 24.07
N ARG A 155 -10.19 6.32 24.18
CA ARG A 155 -10.76 5.76 25.41
C ARG A 155 -9.74 5.08 26.34
N LYS A 156 -8.45 5.04 25.96
CA LYS A 156 -7.42 4.48 26.84
C LYS A 156 -7.26 5.37 28.07
N VAL A 157 -7.83 4.92 29.17
CA VAL A 157 -7.62 5.49 30.50
C VAL A 157 -6.70 4.55 31.27
N SER A 158 -5.57 5.06 31.74
CA SER A 158 -4.75 4.32 32.71
C SER A 158 -5.40 4.48 34.08
N PRO A 159 -5.83 3.41 34.75
CA PRO A 159 -6.28 3.53 36.14
C PRO A 159 -5.11 4.03 36.98
N ALA A 160 -5.29 5.19 37.62
CA ALA A 160 -4.38 5.67 38.64
C ALA A 160 -4.85 5.08 39.97
N ILE A 161 -4.04 4.19 40.56
CA ILE A 161 -4.29 3.70 41.91
C ILE A 161 -3.72 4.74 42.87
N THR A 162 -4.58 5.38 43.67
CA THR A 162 -4.11 6.33 44.70
C THR A 162 -3.52 5.56 45.90
N GLN A 163 -2.64 6.22 46.65
CA GLN A 163 -2.04 5.62 47.86
C GLN A 163 -3.12 5.16 48.86
N ASP A 164 -4.21 5.91 48.99
CA ASP A 164 -5.34 5.55 49.86
C ASP A 164 -6.03 4.26 49.41
N GLN A 165 -6.18 4.06 48.09
CA GLN A 165 -6.74 2.82 47.53
C GLN A 165 -5.81 1.62 47.75
N LEU A 166 -4.49 1.82 47.70
CA LEU A 166 -3.51 0.77 48.02
C LEU A 166 -3.58 0.37 49.49
N ILE A 167 -3.63 1.34 50.41
CA ILE A 167 -3.70 1.09 51.86
C ILE A 167 -5.05 0.47 52.26
N ALA A 168 -6.15 0.91 51.64
CA ALA A 168 -7.46 0.32 51.88
C ALA A 168 -7.49 -1.16 51.48
N ARG A 169 -6.83 -1.53 50.37
CA ARG A 169 -6.75 -2.92 49.91
C ARG A 169 -5.81 -3.77 50.78
N SER A 170 -4.74 -3.20 51.36
CA SER A 170 -3.80 -3.95 52.20
C SER A 170 -4.34 -4.29 53.60
N LYS A 171 -5.40 -3.62 54.07
CA LYS A 171 -6.05 -3.90 55.37
C LYS A 171 -6.98 -5.12 55.37
N PHE A 172 -7.33 -5.67 54.20
CA PHE A 172 -8.25 -6.82 54.05
C PHE A 172 -7.53 -8.11 53.62
N MET A 173 -6.20 -8.16 53.77
CA MET A 173 -5.36 -9.34 53.57
C MET A 173 -4.63 -9.66 54.87
#